data_AF-A0A2D1SY72-F1
#
_entry.id   AF-A0A2D1SY72-F1
#
_cell.length_a   1.000
_cell.length_b   1.000
_cell.length_c   1.000
_cell.angle_alpha   90.00
_cell.angle_beta   90.00
_cell.angle_gamma   90.00
#
_symmetry.space_group_name_H-M   'P 1'
#
loop_
_entity.id
_entity.type
_entity.pdbx_description
1 polymer ?
#
loop_
_entity_poly.entity_id
_entity_poly.type
_entity_poly.pdbx_seq_one_letter_code
_entity_poly.pdbx_strand_id
1 'polypeptide(L)'
;MLLFSIPQFSSNQNEDPILKMRQYSRMQQEDLTTLCKIVEYLKGNLQVGLDHQDVKKYVREILMINNHQTKRYEGIDALINENIFQMKKGKTKDNSVLLYGKEVRKLESGLRTLRLFVCDAIEMLSDGKVGENRSEDRILYFETRSPSLESEISILSNQLSKL
;
A
#
# COMPACT_ATOMS: atom_id res chain seq x y z
N MET A 1 -37.45 -22.11 -31.13
CA MET A 1 -36.63 -20.91 -30.87
C MET A 1 -37.14 -20.26 -29.61
N LEU A 2 -36.37 -20.35 -28.52
CA LEU A 2 -36.59 -19.57 -27.30
C LEU A 2 -35.28 -18.85 -27.03
N LEU A 3 -35.21 -17.59 -27.44
CA LEU A 3 -34.11 -16.70 -27.11
C LEU A 3 -34.31 -16.28 -25.65
N PHE A 4 -33.60 -16.96 -24.74
CA PHE A 4 -33.45 -16.46 -23.38
C PHE A 4 -32.56 -15.22 -23.45
N SER A 5 -33.19 -14.05 -23.37
CA SER A 5 -32.51 -12.80 -23.02
C SER A 5 -32.00 -12.95 -21.60
N ILE A 6 -30.73 -13.33 -21.45
CA ILE A 6 -30.02 -13.22 -20.18
C ILE A 6 -29.98 -11.73 -19.85
N PRO A 7 -30.53 -11.26 -18.72
CA PRO A 7 -30.22 -9.92 -18.26
C PRO A 7 -28.73 -9.91 -17.96
N GLN A 8 -27.97 -9.25 -18.83
CA GLN A 8 -26.60 -8.87 -18.57
C GLN A 8 -26.66 -7.98 -17.33
N PHE A 9 -26.38 -8.57 -16.16
CA PHE A 9 -26.14 -7.81 -14.94
C PHE A 9 -24.94 -6.92 -15.23
N SER A 10 -25.21 -5.69 -15.65
CA SER A 10 -24.26 -4.60 -15.60
C SER A 10 -23.98 -4.42 -14.11
N SER A 11 -22.90 -5.02 -13.61
CA SER A 11 -22.31 -4.63 -12.34
C SER A 11 -21.62 -3.28 -12.52
N ASN A 12 -22.40 -2.25 -12.87
CA ASN A 12 -22.07 -0.88 -12.50
C ASN A 12 -22.27 -0.79 -10.98
N GLN A 13 -21.41 -1.47 -10.22
CA GLN A 13 -21.11 -1.02 -8.89
C GLN A 13 -20.29 0.25 -9.09
N ASN A 14 -20.99 1.37 -9.35
CA ASN A 14 -20.50 2.71 -9.10
C ASN A 14 -20.33 2.82 -7.57
N GLU A 15 -19.36 2.08 -7.03
CA GLU A 15 -18.83 2.39 -5.71
C GLU A 15 -18.33 3.82 -5.79
N ASP A 16 -18.81 4.64 -4.86
CA ASP A 16 -18.35 6.01 -4.71
C ASP A 16 -16.81 6.03 -4.70
N PRO A 17 -16.15 6.74 -5.64
CA PRO A 17 -14.71 6.86 -5.70
C PRO A 17 -14.08 7.27 -4.37
N ILE A 18 -14.77 8.12 -3.59
CA ILE A 18 -14.31 8.58 -2.27
C ILE A 18 -14.35 7.43 -1.26
N LEU A 19 -15.43 6.64 -1.25
CA LEU A 19 -15.52 5.44 -0.40
C LEU A 19 -14.39 4.45 -0.72
N LYS A 20 -14.08 4.27 -2.00
CA LYS A 20 -12.99 3.39 -2.44
C LYS A 20 -11.61 3.91 -2.02
N MET A 21 -11.40 5.23 -2.09
CA MET A 21 -10.18 5.86 -1.55
C MET A 21 -10.05 5.67 -0.05
N ARG A 22 -11.13 5.81 0.72
CA ARG A 22 -11.13 5.53 2.17
C ARG A 22 -10.72 4.09 2.46
N GLN A 23 -11.25 3.14 1.69
CA GLN A 23 -10.85 1.74 1.80
C GLN A 23 -9.36 1.56 1.52
N TYR A 24 -8.83 2.17 0.47
CA TYR A 24 -7.40 2.09 0.16
C TYR A 24 -6.53 2.70 1.25
N SER A 25 -6.89 3.86 1.82
CA SER A 25 -6.16 4.45 2.94
C SER A 25 -6.17 3.57 4.19
N ARG A 26 -7.29 2.89 4.48
CA ARG A 26 -7.34 1.90 5.57
C ARG A 26 -6.39 0.73 5.31
N MET A 27 -6.41 0.18 4.09
CA MET A 27 -5.52 -0.93 3.72
C MET A 27 -4.04 -0.52 3.76
N GLN A 28 -3.71 0.74 3.45
CA GLN A 28 -2.35 1.29 3.62
C GLN A 28 -1.92 1.26 5.08
N GLN A 29 -2.80 1.65 5.99
CA GLN A 29 -2.53 1.62 7.43
C GLN A 29 -2.31 0.18 7.93
N GLU A 30 -3.11 -0.77 7.44
CA GLU A 30 -3.00 -2.20 7.80
C GLU A 30 -1.67 -2.79 7.32
N ASP A 31 -1.26 -2.50 6.08
CA ASP A 31 0.05 -2.92 5.55
C ASP A 31 1.20 -2.24 6.31
N LEU A 32 1.11 -0.92 6.61
CA LEU A 32 2.12 -0.21 7.39
C LEU A 32 2.29 -0.83 8.80
N THR A 33 1.17 -1.12 9.46
CA THR A 33 1.16 -1.77 10.77
C THR A 33 1.85 -3.13 10.71
N THR A 34 1.64 -3.89 9.63
CA THR A 34 2.31 -5.17 9.42
C THR A 34 3.80 -4.98 9.25
N LEU A 35 4.24 -4.03 8.42
CA LEU A 35 5.67 -3.73 8.26
C LEU A 35 6.33 -3.31 9.59
N CYS A 36 5.66 -2.49 10.42
CA CYS A 36 6.18 -2.10 11.73
C CYS A 36 6.41 -3.30 12.64
N LYS A 37 5.50 -4.29 12.64
CA LYS A 37 5.67 -5.54 13.40
C LYS A 37 6.86 -6.37 12.91
N ILE A 38 7.07 -6.42 11.60
CA ILE A 38 8.23 -7.10 11.02
C ILE A 38 9.50 -6.40 11.49
N VAL A 39 9.58 -5.07 11.35
CA VAL A 39 10.78 -4.29 11.73
C VAL A 39 11.11 -4.44 13.21
N GLU A 40 10.10 -4.44 14.09
CA GLU A 40 10.34 -4.67 15.52
C GLU A 40 10.95 -6.05 15.79
N TYR A 41 10.53 -7.08 15.05
CA TYR A 41 11.17 -8.39 15.10
C TYR A 41 12.61 -8.35 14.58
N LEU A 42 12.86 -7.68 13.45
CA LEU A 42 14.20 -7.57 12.86
C LEU A 42 15.18 -6.87 13.82
N LYS A 43 14.73 -5.82 14.51
CA LYS A 43 15.51 -5.11 15.54
C LYS A 43 15.99 -6.04 16.65
N GLY A 44 15.10 -6.88 17.16
CA GLY A 44 15.43 -7.87 18.19
C GLY A 44 16.45 -8.91 17.73
N ASN A 45 16.63 -9.10 16.43
CA ASN A 45 17.46 -10.15 15.83
C ASN A 45 18.68 -9.60 15.07
N LEU A 46 19.04 -8.32 15.23
CA LEU A 46 20.18 -7.70 14.55
C LEU A 46 21.51 -8.44 14.76
N GLN A 47 21.74 -8.98 15.97
CA GLN A 47 22.99 -9.63 16.35
C GLN A 47 23.05 -11.12 16.02
N VAL A 48 21.90 -11.79 16.05
CA VAL A 48 21.80 -13.26 15.89
C VAL A 48 21.44 -13.67 14.46
N GLY A 49 20.90 -12.74 13.66
CA GLY A 49 20.39 -13.04 12.33
C GLY A 49 19.01 -13.70 12.34
N LEU A 50 18.53 -14.04 11.15
CA LEU A 50 17.26 -14.73 10.94
C LEU A 50 17.52 -16.15 10.46
N ASP A 51 16.84 -17.10 11.10
CA ASP A 51 16.82 -18.47 10.62
C ASP A 51 15.99 -18.62 9.33
N HIS A 52 16.09 -19.80 8.71
CA HIS A 52 15.38 -20.08 7.46
C HIS A 52 13.83 -19.99 7.58
N GLN A 53 13.26 -20.32 8.74
CA GLN A 53 11.81 -20.28 8.94
C GLN A 53 11.31 -18.84 9.03
N ASP A 54 12.04 -17.99 9.76
CA ASP A 54 11.76 -16.57 9.88
C ASP A 54 11.84 -15.86 8.53
N VAL A 55 12.93 -16.09 7.78
CA VAL A 55 13.09 -15.53 6.44
C VAL A 55 11.91 -15.94 5.55
N LYS A 56 11.54 -17.22 5.54
CA LYS A 56 10.42 -17.71 4.74
C LYS A 56 9.09 -17.07 5.14
N LYS A 57 8.83 -16.92 6.44
CA LYS A 57 7.63 -16.28 6.98
C LYS A 57 7.54 -14.82 6.50
N TYR A 58 8.59 -14.04 6.74
CA TYR A 58 8.54 -12.60 6.45
C TYR A 58 8.61 -12.29 4.96
N VAL A 59 9.33 -13.06 4.16
CA VAL A 59 9.27 -12.96 2.69
C VAL A 59 7.83 -13.19 2.18
N ARG A 60 7.09 -14.13 2.77
CA ARG A 60 5.69 -14.37 2.41
C ARG A 60 4.79 -13.19 2.76
N GLU A 61 4.96 -12.61 3.95
CA GLU A 61 4.21 -11.42 4.37
C GLU A 61 4.51 -10.21 3.46
N ILE A 62 5.79 -9.98 3.12
CA ILE A 62 6.20 -8.94 2.18
C ILE A 62 5.59 -9.16 0.79
N LEU A 63 5.52 -10.42 0.32
CA LEU A 63 4.88 -10.75 -0.95
C LEU A 63 3.38 -10.44 -0.94
N MET A 64 2.67 -10.74 0.16
CA MET A 64 1.25 -10.38 0.31
C MET A 64 1.06 -8.86 0.25
N ILE A 65 1.87 -8.10 1.01
CA ILE A 65 1.85 -6.63 0.97
C ILE A 65 2.12 -6.13 -0.45
N ASN A 66 3.11 -6.68 -1.15
CA ASN A 66 3.39 -6.31 -2.53
C ASN A 66 2.19 -6.52 -3.45
N ASN A 67 1.49 -7.65 -3.32
CA ASN A 67 0.28 -7.91 -4.11
C ASN A 67 -0.87 -6.95 -3.77
N HIS A 68 -1.03 -6.59 -2.49
CA HIS A 68 -2.01 -5.57 -2.08
C HIS A 68 -1.68 -4.21 -2.69
N GLN A 69 -0.42 -3.79 -2.61
CA GLN A 69 0.05 -2.51 -3.16
C GLN A 69 -0.17 -2.41 -4.67
N THR A 70 0.17 -3.45 -5.43
CA THR A 70 -0.04 -3.46 -6.89
C THR A 70 -1.51 -3.25 -7.25
N LYS A 71 -2.41 -4.01 -6.61
CA LYS A 71 -3.86 -3.87 -6.83
C LYS A 71 -4.37 -2.47 -6.48
N ARG A 72 -3.89 -1.89 -5.38
CA ARG A 72 -4.30 -0.54 -4.97
C ARG A 72 -3.76 0.52 -5.93
N TYR A 73 -2.52 0.42 -6.40
CA TYR A 73 -1.99 1.33 -7.43
C TYR A 73 -2.85 1.34 -8.68
N GLU A 74 -3.13 0.16 -9.23
CA GLU A 74 -3.98 0.02 -10.42
C GLU A 74 -5.38 0.60 -10.18
N GLY A 75 -5.96 0.30 -9.01
CA GLY A 75 -7.27 0.80 -8.63
C GLY A 75 -7.31 2.32 -8.45
N ILE A 76 -6.28 2.93 -7.84
CA ILE A 76 -6.18 4.39 -7.67
C ILE A 76 -5.99 5.07 -9.02
N ASP A 77 -5.09 4.56 -9.87
CA ASP A 77 -4.83 5.13 -11.19
C ASP A 77 -6.09 5.06 -12.08
N ALA A 78 -6.87 3.98 -11.99
CA ALA A 78 -8.15 3.87 -12.67
C ALA A 78 -9.15 4.97 -12.22
N LEU A 79 -9.30 5.20 -10.91
CA LEU A 79 -10.19 6.25 -10.38
C LEU A 79 -9.76 7.65 -10.84
N ILE A 80 -8.46 7.94 -10.78
CA ILE A 80 -7.89 9.22 -11.22
C ILE A 80 -8.15 9.45 -12.72
N ASN A 81 -7.83 8.45 -13.54
CA ASN A 81 -7.95 8.56 -14.99
C ASN A 81 -9.41 8.70 -15.44
N GLU A 82 -10.32 8.00 -14.78
CA GLU A 82 -11.75 8.12 -15.04
C GLU A 82 -12.26 9.53 -14.69
N ASN A 83 -11.89 10.08 -13.52
CA ASN A 83 -12.29 11.45 -13.17
C ASN A 83 -11.73 12.48 -14.16
N ILE A 84 -10.46 12.36 -14.58
CA ILE A 84 -9.86 13.20 -15.62
C ILE A 84 -10.67 13.10 -16.93
N PHE A 85 -11.05 11.89 -17.34
CA PHE A 85 -11.84 11.69 -18.54
C PHE A 85 -13.21 12.35 -18.45
N GLN A 86 -13.92 12.18 -17.34
CA GLN A 86 -15.23 12.79 -17.09
C GLN A 86 -15.15 14.33 -17.07
N MET A 87 -14.10 14.90 -16.47
CA MET A 87 -13.83 16.34 -16.50
C MET A 87 -13.60 16.84 -17.94
N LYS A 88 -12.77 16.14 -18.73
CA LYS A 88 -12.52 16.48 -20.13
C LYS A 88 -13.77 16.42 -21.01
N LYS A 89 -14.72 15.54 -20.68
CA LYS A 89 -16.03 15.45 -21.35
C LYS A 89 -17.06 16.46 -20.82
N GLY A 90 -16.70 17.29 -19.84
CA GLY A 90 -17.60 18.25 -19.22
C GLY A 90 -18.71 17.61 -18.37
N LYS A 91 -18.60 16.31 -18.06
CA LYS A 91 -19.60 15.54 -17.31
C LYS A 91 -19.52 15.79 -15.80
N THR A 92 -18.37 16.25 -15.31
CA THR A 92 -18.20 16.73 -13.95
C THR A 92 -17.24 17.92 -13.92
N LYS A 93 -17.40 18.79 -12.91
CA LYS A 93 -16.42 19.82 -12.56
C LYS A 93 -15.71 19.51 -11.24
N ASP A 94 -16.16 18.47 -10.53
CA ASP A 94 -15.58 18.03 -9.28
C ASP A 94 -14.25 17.30 -9.51
N ASN A 95 -13.18 17.90 -9.00
CA ASN A 95 -11.82 17.40 -9.09
C ASN A 95 -11.35 16.72 -7.79
N SER A 96 -12.24 16.48 -6.81
CA SER A 96 -11.90 15.87 -5.53
C SER A 96 -11.25 14.51 -5.71
N VAL A 97 -11.79 13.67 -6.59
CA VAL A 97 -11.22 12.34 -6.92
C VAL A 97 -9.79 12.48 -7.47
N LEU A 98 -9.54 13.44 -8.36
CA LEU A 98 -8.19 13.70 -8.86
C LEU A 98 -7.24 14.15 -7.75
N LEU A 99 -7.67 15.08 -6.89
CA LEU A 99 -6.86 15.65 -5.82
C LEU A 99 -6.50 14.57 -4.79
N TYR A 100 -7.52 13.95 -4.19
CA TYR A 100 -7.31 12.97 -3.13
C TYR A 100 -6.72 11.66 -3.66
N GLY A 101 -7.07 11.24 -4.88
CA GLY A 101 -6.46 10.07 -5.50
C GLY A 101 -4.95 10.20 -5.63
N LYS A 102 -4.44 11.39 -5.99
CA LYS A 102 -3.00 11.66 -6.03
C LYS A 102 -2.34 11.55 -4.66
N GLU A 103 -2.98 12.05 -3.61
CA GLU A 103 -2.46 11.93 -2.25
C GLU A 103 -2.44 10.47 -1.80
N VAL A 104 -3.52 9.69 -1.99
CA VAL A 104 -3.53 8.26 -1.67
C VAL A 104 -2.43 7.51 -2.43
N ARG A 105 -2.21 7.82 -3.71
CA ARG A 105 -1.14 7.23 -4.54
C ARG A 105 0.27 7.59 -4.05
N LYS A 106 0.45 8.81 -3.55
CA LYS A 106 1.72 9.25 -2.95
C LYS A 106 2.01 8.45 -1.68
N LEU A 107 1.01 8.21 -0.84
CA LEU A 107 1.16 7.37 0.36
C LEU A 107 1.56 5.93 -0.01
N GLU A 108 1.02 5.36 -1.08
CA GLU A 108 1.49 4.05 -1.56
C GLU A 108 2.97 4.05 -1.92
N SER A 109 3.46 5.14 -2.50
CA SER A 109 4.86 5.25 -2.91
C SER A 109 5.77 5.33 -1.68
N GLY A 110 5.31 6.00 -0.62
CA GLY A 110 5.96 5.96 0.69
C GLY A 110 5.98 4.55 1.28
N LEU A 111 4.84 3.86 1.29
CA LEU A 111 4.71 2.52 1.84
C LEU A 111 5.57 1.51 1.06
N ARG A 112 5.63 1.64 -0.27
CA ARG A 112 6.49 0.80 -1.13
C ARG A 112 7.95 0.97 -0.75
N THR A 113 8.40 2.21 -0.53
CA THR A 113 9.79 2.48 -0.11
C THR A 113 10.08 1.78 1.22
N LEU A 114 9.20 1.92 2.21
CA LEU A 114 9.36 1.23 3.49
C LEU A 114 9.43 -0.29 3.33
N ARG A 115 8.52 -0.88 2.54
CA ARG A 115 8.53 -2.32 2.25
C ARG A 115 9.86 -2.79 1.62
N LEU A 116 10.42 -2.03 0.68
CA LEU A 116 11.71 -2.35 0.07
C LEU A 116 12.83 -2.37 1.10
N PHE A 117 12.85 -1.39 2.02
CA PHE A 117 13.83 -1.36 3.11
C PHE A 117 13.68 -2.54 4.07
N VAL A 118 12.45 -2.96 4.38
CA VAL A 118 12.21 -4.17 5.18
C VAL A 118 12.69 -5.43 4.45
N CYS A 119 12.44 -5.52 3.14
CA CYS A 119 12.93 -6.64 2.31
C CYS A 119 14.46 -6.72 2.35
N ASP A 120 15.15 -5.59 2.13
CA ASP A 120 16.61 -5.51 2.19
C ASP A 120 17.13 -5.97 3.56
N ALA A 121 16.50 -5.52 4.65
CA ALA A 121 16.88 -5.89 6.00
C ALA A 121 16.71 -7.40 6.27
N ILE A 122 15.59 -8.01 5.83
CA ILE A 122 15.37 -9.46 5.93
C ILE A 122 16.48 -10.21 5.21
N GLU A 123 16.82 -9.80 3.98
CA GLU A 123 17.86 -10.48 3.22
C GLU A 123 19.25 -10.28 3.84
N MET A 124 19.55 -9.11 4.43
CA MET A 124 20.84 -8.85 5.08
C MET A 124 21.02 -9.64 6.37
N LEU A 125 19.92 -9.92 7.08
CA LEU A 125 19.93 -10.70 8.30
C LEU A 125 19.79 -12.21 8.07
N SER A 126 19.46 -12.67 6.86
CA SER A 126 19.30 -14.10 6.57
C SER A 126 20.63 -14.85 6.70
N ASP A 127 20.58 -16.03 7.32
CA ASP A 127 21.71 -16.94 7.41
C ASP A 127 22.38 -17.18 6.04
N GLY A 128 23.72 -17.07 6.03
CA GLY A 128 24.53 -17.39 4.85
C GLY A 128 24.72 -16.26 3.84
N LYS A 129 24.21 -15.03 4.08
CA LYS A 129 24.59 -13.87 3.25
C LYS A 129 26.04 -13.49 3.51
N VAL A 130 26.83 -13.44 2.43
CA VAL A 130 28.21 -12.94 2.43
C VAL A 130 28.22 -11.56 1.81
N GLY A 131 28.15 -10.51 2.64
CA GLY A 131 28.12 -9.12 2.20
C GLY A 131 28.11 -8.14 3.37
N GLU A 132 28.28 -6.85 3.09
CA GLU A 132 28.16 -5.81 4.10
C GLU A 132 26.75 -5.79 4.68
N ASN A 133 26.63 -6.03 5.99
CA ASN A 133 25.35 -5.97 6.67
C ASN A 133 25.03 -4.52 7.03
N ARG A 134 24.06 -3.95 6.32
CA ARG A 134 23.51 -2.60 6.56
C ARG A 134 22.06 -2.65 7.03
N SER A 135 21.62 -3.75 7.63
CA SER A 135 20.25 -3.92 8.10
C SER A 135 19.87 -2.84 9.12
N GLU A 136 20.81 -2.42 9.97
CA GLU A 136 20.61 -1.35 10.94
C GLU A 136 20.29 -0.01 10.28
N ASP A 137 21.01 0.39 9.22
CA ASP A 137 20.69 1.59 8.43
C ASP A 137 19.28 1.51 7.84
N ARG A 138 18.91 0.33 7.33
CA ARG A 138 17.59 0.12 6.70
C ARG A 138 16.47 0.24 7.72
N ILE A 139 16.66 -0.36 8.90
CA ILE A 139 15.75 -0.28 10.03
C ILE A 139 15.64 1.15 10.53
N LEU A 140 16.75 1.86 10.71
CA LEU A 140 16.76 3.26 11.17
C LEU A 140 15.99 4.18 10.21
N TYR A 141 16.19 4.01 8.90
CA TYR A 141 15.41 4.75 7.91
C TYR A 141 13.92 4.46 8.05
N PHE A 142 13.55 3.18 8.21
CA PHE A 142 12.17 2.79 8.41
C PHE A 142 11.57 3.44 9.66
N GLU A 143 12.25 3.37 10.80
CA GLU A 143 11.78 3.95 12.06
C GLU A 143 11.64 5.47 12.00
N THR A 144 12.49 6.13 11.22
CA THR A 144 12.40 7.58 11.02
C THR A 144 11.20 7.95 10.14
N ARG A 145 10.93 7.17 9.09
CA ARG A 145 9.93 7.53 8.08
C ARG A 145 8.53 6.98 8.39
N SER A 146 8.41 5.84 9.06
CA SER A 146 7.12 5.19 9.32
C SER A 146 6.14 6.03 10.16
N PRO A 147 6.54 6.77 11.21
CA PRO A 147 5.60 7.59 11.99
C PRO A 147 5.07 8.77 11.18
N SER A 148 5.91 9.37 10.33
CA SER A 148 5.50 10.43 9.43
C SER A 148 4.52 9.93 8.38
N LEU A 149 4.74 8.73 7.82
CA LEU A 149 3.81 8.15 6.85
C LEU A 149 2.47 7.78 7.51
N GLU A 150 2.50 7.23 8.73
CA GLU A 150 1.31 6.93 9.53
C GLU A 150 0.47 8.20 9.78
N SER A 151 1.14 9.30 10.17
CA SER A 151 0.49 10.59 10.36
C SER A 151 -0.17 11.08 9.06
N GLU A 152 0.54 10.99 7.94
CA GLU A 152 0.02 11.38 6.62
C GLU A 152 -1.21 10.54 6.22
N ILE A 153 -1.18 9.21 6.44
CA ILE A 153 -2.33 8.31 6.20
C ILE A 153 -3.52 8.68 7.08
N SER A 154 -3.29 8.96 8.37
CA SER A 154 -4.32 9.34 9.33
C SER A 154 -4.98 10.67 8.96
N ILE A 155 -4.19 11.68 8.62
CA ILE A 155 -4.68 12.99 8.17
C ILE A 155 -5.55 12.84 6.93
N LEU A 156 -5.07 12.12 5.92
CA LEU A 156 -5.82 11.92 4.68
C LEU A 156 -7.11 11.13 4.91
N SER A 157 -7.07 10.08 5.74
CA SER A 157 -8.25 9.30 6.11
C SER A 157 -9.30 10.16 6.80
N ASN A 158 -8.89 11.05 7.69
CA ASN A 158 -9.78 12.00 8.35
C ASN A 158 -10.38 13.01 7.37
N GLN A 159 -9.59 13.51 6.40
CA GLN A 159 -10.11 14.39 5.35
C GLN A 159 -11.14 13.68 4.48
N LEU A 160 -10.85 12.45 4.02
CA LEU A 160 -11.77 11.65 3.21
C LEU A 160 -13.05 11.27 3.96
N SER A 161 -13.02 11.18 5.29
CA SER A 161 -14.21 10.89 6.09
C SER A 161 -15.21 12.04 6.22
N LYS A 162 -14.78 13.26 5.90
CA LYS A 162 -15.58 14.49 5.97
C LYS A 162 -16.21 14.88 4.63
N LEU A 163 -15.90 14.13 3.58
CA LEU A 163 -16.50 14.21 2.24
C LEU A 163 -17.67 13.23 2.16
#